data_AF-A0A3M0FXR3-F1
#
_entry.id   AF-A0A3M0FXR3-F1
#
_cell.length_a   1.000
_cell.length_b   1.000
_cell.length_c   1.000
_cell.angle_alpha   90.00
_cell.angle_beta   90.00
_cell.angle_gamma   90.00
#
_symmetry.space_group_name_H-M   'P 1'
#
loop_
_entity.id
_entity.type
_entity.pdbx_description
1 polymer ?
#
loop_
_entity_poly.entity_id
_entity_poly.type
_entity_poly.pdbx_seq_one_letter_code
_entity_poly.pdbx_strand_id
1 'polypeptide(L)'
;MRCVAAGWPQIRTIGGLRHGDSKDHGTGRAVDVMIPSWSTPTGAAVGQEIAEWARTNAARLGVTYVIWQRRIWSAARTNEGWRNCSEGSCYSGPDPSAAHLNHVHISVNGTTGTVPTPGSSGAAVVLPVAKGMYRLTAGFGQVGTRWSTIHTGLDFAAPEGTAIRAVTPGTVTYAQPSGGAYGNLTKILSPDGTAIWYAHQSHIGVRAGQTVTAGQTIGAVGATGNVTGKHLHLEVRINGRPVDPRTWLRTRGLDP
;
A
#
# COMPACT_ATOMS: atom_id res chain seq x y z
N MET A 1 7.65 -1.08 -8.23
CA MET A 1 8.75 -1.52 -7.34
C MET A 1 8.72 -0.89 -5.95
N ARG A 2 8.64 0.45 -5.83
CA ARG A 2 8.49 1.11 -4.51
C ARG A 2 7.30 0.59 -3.69
N CYS A 3 6.21 0.18 -4.34
CA CYS A 3 5.05 -0.43 -3.67
C CYS A 3 5.37 -1.78 -3.02
N VAL A 4 6.22 -2.61 -3.62
CA VAL A 4 6.63 -3.90 -3.03
C VAL A 4 7.54 -3.65 -1.84
N ALA A 5 8.54 -2.78 -1.99
CA ALA A 5 9.44 -2.41 -0.89
C ALA A 5 8.69 -1.76 0.30
N ALA A 6 7.65 -0.98 0.03
CA ALA A 6 6.82 -0.35 1.07
C ALA A 6 5.83 -1.33 1.72
N GLY A 7 5.26 -2.26 0.96
CA GLY A 7 4.28 -3.24 1.46
C GLY A 7 4.91 -4.44 2.19
N TRP A 8 6.14 -4.79 1.83
CA TRP A 8 6.88 -5.93 2.40
C TRP A 8 8.31 -5.51 2.77
N PRO A 9 8.53 -4.85 3.92
CA PRO A 9 9.85 -4.37 4.35
C PRO A 9 10.93 -5.46 4.47
N GLN A 10 10.52 -6.72 4.60
CA GLN A 10 11.42 -7.88 4.60
C GLN A 10 12.05 -8.16 3.23
N ILE A 11 11.49 -7.64 2.13
CA ILE A 11 12.06 -7.76 0.80
C ILE A 11 13.22 -6.78 0.67
N ARG A 12 14.44 -7.30 0.62
CA ARG A 12 15.67 -6.50 0.55
C ARG A 12 16.26 -6.41 -0.85
N THR A 13 15.99 -7.40 -1.69
CA THR A 13 16.59 -7.52 -3.02
C THR A 13 15.49 -7.58 -4.07
N ILE A 14 15.59 -6.71 -5.06
CA ILE A 14 14.68 -6.72 -6.20
C ILE A 14 15.50 -6.54 -7.48
N GLY A 15 15.49 -7.55 -8.34
CA GLY A 15 16.12 -7.54 -9.66
C GLY A 15 15.27 -6.80 -10.70
N GLY A 16 15.91 -6.32 -11.77
CA GLY A 16 15.24 -5.52 -12.81
C GLY A 16 15.94 -5.64 -14.16
N LEU A 17 16.28 -4.51 -14.78
CA LEU A 17 16.93 -4.43 -16.10
C LEU A 17 18.21 -5.28 -16.16
N ARG A 18 18.35 -6.10 -17.21
CA ARG A 18 19.55 -6.89 -17.52
C ARG A 18 20.00 -6.62 -18.95
N HIS A 19 21.06 -5.82 -19.13
CA HIS A 19 21.56 -5.47 -20.47
C HIS A 19 21.95 -6.73 -21.27
N GLY A 20 21.49 -6.80 -22.52
CA GLY A 20 21.76 -7.93 -23.42
C GLY A 20 20.77 -9.10 -23.32
N ASP A 21 19.82 -9.08 -22.39
CA ASP A 21 18.72 -10.06 -22.33
C ASP A 21 17.69 -9.75 -23.43
N SER A 22 17.32 -10.75 -24.23
CA SER A 22 16.32 -10.56 -25.31
C SER A 22 14.87 -10.56 -24.81
N LYS A 23 14.64 -10.84 -23.52
CA LYS A 23 13.31 -10.90 -22.89
C LYS A 23 12.95 -9.60 -22.17
N ASP A 24 11.89 -9.67 -21.36
CA ASP A 24 11.33 -8.52 -20.63
C ASP A 24 12.35 -7.87 -19.69
N HIS A 25 13.36 -8.61 -19.18
CA HIS A 25 14.45 -8.01 -18.40
C HIS A 25 15.34 -7.09 -19.22
N GLY A 26 15.69 -7.39 -20.47
CA GLY A 26 16.59 -6.51 -21.24
C GLY A 26 15.91 -5.30 -21.84
N THR A 27 14.58 -5.29 -21.84
CA THR A 27 13.76 -4.12 -22.16
C THR A 27 13.29 -3.35 -20.93
N GLY A 28 13.71 -3.75 -19.72
CA GLY A 28 13.35 -3.09 -18.46
C GLY A 28 11.89 -3.28 -18.03
N ARG A 29 11.19 -4.24 -18.63
CA ARG A 29 9.77 -4.58 -18.39
C ARG A 29 9.56 -5.57 -17.25
N ALA A 30 10.60 -6.29 -16.85
CA ALA A 30 10.51 -7.31 -15.83
C ALA A 30 11.18 -6.91 -14.52
N VAL A 31 10.60 -7.41 -13.42
CA VAL A 31 11.10 -7.24 -12.08
C VAL A 31 11.06 -8.55 -11.31
N ASP A 32 12.14 -8.87 -10.59
CA ASP A 32 12.22 -10.07 -9.76
C ASP A 32 12.27 -9.69 -8.30
N VAL A 33 11.19 -9.97 -7.59
CA VAL A 33 11.09 -9.77 -6.15
C VAL A 33 11.68 -10.99 -5.45
N MET A 34 12.92 -10.89 -4.97
CA MET A 34 13.60 -12.01 -4.32
C MET A 34 12.96 -12.31 -2.97
N ILE A 35 12.49 -13.54 -2.79
CA ILE A 35 11.76 -13.95 -1.59
C ILE A 35 12.72 -14.58 -0.57
N PRO A 36 12.90 -13.99 0.62
CA PRO A 36 13.70 -14.60 1.68
C PRO A 36 13.06 -15.92 2.13
N SER A 37 13.89 -16.92 2.40
CA SER A 37 13.44 -18.25 2.88
C SER A 37 12.32 -18.86 2.02
N TRP A 38 12.36 -18.63 0.69
CA TRP A 38 11.33 -19.02 -0.28
C TRP A 38 10.91 -20.50 -0.23
N SER A 39 11.81 -21.38 0.22
CA SER A 39 11.57 -22.82 0.35
C SER A 39 10.79 -23.19 1.62
N THR A 40 10.66 -22.27 2.58
CA THR A 40 9.87 -22.47 3.80
C THR A 40 8.41 -22.11 3.58
N PRO A 41 7.44 -22.69 4.31
CA PRO A 41 6.03 -22.30 4.22
C PRO A 41 5.79 -20.80 4.42
N THR A 42 6.51 -20.17 5.36
CA THR A 42 6.39 -18.73 5.63
C THR A 42 6.91 -17.88 4.47
N GLY A 43 8.08 -18.19 3.91
CA GLY A 43 8.60 -17.49 2.74
C GLY A 43 7.72 -17.71 1.52
N ALA A 44 7.23 -18.94 1.33
CA ALA A 44 6.30 -19.29 0.26
C ALA A 44 5.01 -18.46 0.32
N ALA A 45 4.45 -18.27 1.52
CA ALA A 45 3.28 -17.45 1.75
C ALA A 45 3.51 -15.96 1.44
N VAL A 46 4.69 -15.41 1.77
CA VAL A 46 5.06 -14.03 1.39
C VAL A 46 5.12 -13.87 -0.12
N GLY A 47 5.78 -14.80 -0.83
CA GLY A 47 5.82 -14.77 -2.30
C GLY A 47 4.41 -14.87 -2.91
N GLN A 48 3.56 -15.74 -2.37
CA GLN A 48 2.18 -15.87 -2.81
C GLN A 48 1.39 -14.57 -2.62
N GLU A 49 1.57 -13.90 -1.47
CA GLU A 49 0.90 -12.62 -1.18
C GLU A 49 1.31 -11.52 -2.18
N ILE A 50 2.60 -11.42 -2.49
CA ILE A 50 3.13 -10.44 -3.45
C ILE A 50 2.63 -10.74 -4.86
N ALA A 51 2.63 -12.02 -5.25
CA ALA A 51 2.14 -12.47 -6.55
C ALA A 51 0.65 -12.17 -6.73
N GLU A 52 -0.17 -12.44 -5.71
CA GLU A 52 -1.60 -12.10 -5.69
C GLU A 52 -1.85 -10.61 -5.69
N TRP A 53 -1.04 -9.83 -4.97
CA TRP A 53 -1.11 -8.38 -5.02
C TRP A 53 -0.84 -7.85 -6.43
N ALA A 54 0.23 -8.34 -7.08
CA ALA A 54 0.58 -7.93 -8.44
C ALA A 54 -0.55 -8.28 -9.43
N ARG A 55 -1.14 -9.49 -9.30
CA ARG A 55 -2.29 -9.94 -10.08
C ARG A 55 -3.52 -9.04 -9.89
N THR A 56 -3.92 -8.81 -8.65
CA THR A 56 -5.13 -8.02 -8.33
C THR A 56 -4.96 -6.54 -8.68
N ASN A 57 -3.72 -6.05 -8.74
CA ASN A 57 -3.38 -4.69 -9.15
C ASN A 57 -2.97 -4.59 -10.62
N ALA A 58 -3.14 -5.64 -11.42
CA ALA A 58 -2.52 -5.74 -12.74
C ALA A 58 -2.90 -4.61 -13.69
N ALA A 59 -4.18 -4.26 -13.76
CA ALA A 59 -4.65 -3.13 -14.58
C ALA A 59 -4.01 -1.80 -14.17
N ARG A 60 -3.89 -1.56 -12.86
CA ARG A 60 -3.30 -0.32 -12.30
C ARG A 60 -1.80 -0.23 -12.52
N LEU A 61 -1.11 -1.36 -12.43
CA LEU A 61 0.35 -1.44 -12.54
C LEU A 61 0.83 -1.69 -13.97
N GLY A 62 -0.10 -1.90 -14.92
CA GLY A 62 0.22 -2.32 -16.28
C GLY A 62 0.85 -3.70 -16.36
N VAL A 63 0.56 -4.61 -15.41
CA VAL A 63 1.13 -5.96 -15.36
C VAL A 63 0.60 -6.80 -16.52
N THR A 64 1.51 -7.41 -17.28
CA THR A 64 1.21 -8.34 -18.37
C THR A 64 1.10 -9.77 -17.87
N TYR A 65 2.04 -10.19 -17.01
CA TYR A 65 2.03 -11.49 -16.35
C TYR A 65 2.83 -11.50 -15.04
N VAL A 66 2.52 -12.49 -14.20
CA VAL A 66 3.19 -12.77 -12.93
C VAL A 66 3.57 -14.25 -12.89
N ILE A 67 4.79 -14.56 -12.45
CA ILE A 67 5.25 -15.93 -12.24
C ILE A 67 5.66 -16.09 -10.78
N TRP A 68 5.19 -17.16 -10.14
CA TRP A 68 5.59 -17.56 -8.80
C TRP A 68 5.51 -19.08 -8.64
N GLN A 69 6.56 -19.70 -8.09
CA GLN A 69 6.67 -21.14 -7.82
C GLN A 69 6.18 -22.02 -8.99
N ARG A 70 6.75 -21.79 -10.19
CA ARG A 70 6.39 -22.49 -11.44
C ARG A 70 4.93 -22.35 -11.86
N ARG A 71 4.25 -21.31 -11.42
CA ARG A 71 2.89 -20.97 -11.88
C ARG A 71 2.91 -19.59 -12.51
N ILE A 72 2.17 -19.44 -13.60
CA ILE A 72 2.01 -18.18 -14.32
C ILE A 72 0.54 -17.75 -14.34
N TRP A 73 0.33 -16.48 -14.07
CA TRP A 73 -0.92 -15.78 -14.37
C TRP A 73 -0.63 -14.68 -15.38
N SER A 74 -1.55 -14.44 -16.31
CA SER A 74 -1.39 -13.43 -17.37
C SER A 74 -2.65 -12.62 -17.55
N ALA A 75 -2.52 -11.29 -17.67
CA ALA A 75 -3.64 -10.37 -17.85
C ALA A 75 -4.46 -10.67 -19.12
N ALA A 76 -3.82 -11.21 -20.16
CA ALA A 76 -4.51 -11.61 -21.40
C ALA A 76 -5.33 -12.90 -21.27
N ARG A 77 -5.15 -13.68 -20.18
CA ARG A 77 -5.81 -14.99 -19.97
C ARG A 77 -6.35 -15.10 -18.55
N THR A 78 -7.02 -14.04 -18.09
CA THR A 78 -7.51 -13.93 -16.71
C THR A 78 -8.51 -15.03 -16.35
N ASN A 79 -9.32 -15.47 -17.31
CA ASN A 79 -10.30 -16.54 -17.21
C ASN A 79 -9.68 -17.91 -16.89
N GLU A 80 -8.40 -18.11 -17.18
CA GLU A 80 -7.71 -19.38 -16.93
C GLU A 80 -7.02 -19.45 -15.56
N GLY A 81 -6.97 -18.34 -14.83
CA GLY A 81 -6.32 -18.28 -13.52
C GLY A 81 -4.81 -18.61 -13.57
N TRP A 82 -4.31 -19.25 -12.51
CA TRP A 82 -2.92 -19.66 -12.38
C TRP A 82 -2.66 -21.00 -13.10
N ARG A 83 -1.78 -20.97 -14.10
CA ARG A 83 -1.41 -22.11 -14.93
C ARG A 83 -0.02 -22.62 -14.56
N ASN A 84 0.26 -23.90 -14.75
CA ASN A 84 1.61 -24.42 -14.57
C ASN A 84 2.53 -23.90 -15.67
N CYS A 85 3.78 -23.60 -15.31
CA CYS A 85 4.83 -23.33 -16.28
C CYS A 85 5.16 -24.61 -17.03
N SER A 86 5.15 -24.53 -18.37
CA SER A 86 5.72 -25.53 -19.25
C SER A 86 7.15 -25.14 -19.65
N GLU A 87 7.95 -26.11 -20.06
CA GLU A 87 9.25 -25.87 -20.70
C GLU A 87 9.08 -24.88 -21.87
N GLY A 88 10.00 -23.90 -21.95
CA GLY A 88 9.98 -22.87 -23.00
C GLY A 88 8.98 -21.73 -22.81
N SER A 89 8.04 -21.81 -21.85
CA SER A 89 7.09 -20.74 -21.53
C SER A 89 7.63 -19.81 -20.44
N CYS A 90 7.69 -20.31 -19.20
CA CYS A 90 8.22 -19.61 -18.02
C CYS A 90 9.18 -20.48 -17.20
N TYR A 91 9.60 -21.61 -17.76
CA TYR A 91 10.60 -22.50 -17.18
C TYR A 91 11.81 -22.58 -18.10
N SER A 92 13.00 -22.28 -17.56
CA SER A 92 14.25 -22.23 -18.34
C SER A 92 15.37 -23.10 -17.77
N GLY A 93 15.12 -23.81 -16.67
CA GLY A 93 16.12 -24.67 -16.05
C GLY A 93 15.73 -25.12 -14.65
N PRO A 94 16.43 -26.14 -14.10
CA PRO A 94 16.10 -26.74 -12.82
C PRO A 94 16.52 -25.91 -11.60
N ASP A 95 17.45 -24.96 -11.74
CA ASP A 95 17.86 -24.13 -10.62
C ASP A 95 16.71 -23.24 -10.12
N PRO A 96 16.69 -22.87 -8.83
CA PRO A 96 15.56 -22.14 -8.26
C PRO A 96 15.23 -20.81 -8.95
N SER A 97 16.22 -20.15 -9.53
CA SER A 97 16.00 -18.88 -10.25
C SER A 97 15.41 -19.16 -11.63
N ALA A 98 16.00 -20.04 -12.44
CA ALA A 98 15.47 -20.38 -13.76
C ALA A 98 14.10 -21.06 -13.72
N ALA A 99 13.76 -21.67 -12.58
CA ALA A 99 12.47 -22.28 -12.27
C ALA A 99 11.46 -21.32 -11.62
N HIS A 100 11.81 -20.06 -11.36
CA HIS A 100 10.97 -19.08 -10.66
C HIS A 100 10.46 -19.58 -9.29
N LEU A 101 11.29 -20.30 -8.54
CA LEU A 101 10.96 -20.82 -7.20
C LEU A 101 11.33 -19.82 -6.10
N ASN A 102 12.38 -19.02 -6.30
CA ASN A 102 12.95 -18.14 -5.26
C ASN A 102 12.58 -16.66 -5.38
N HIS A 103 11.85 -16.28 -6.43
CA HIS A 103 11.41 -14.90 -6.64
C HIS A 103 10.04 -14.84 -7.31
N VAL A 104 9.30 -13.77 -7.03
CA VAL A 104 8.10 -13.41 -7.79
C VAL A 104 8.54 -12.56 -8.97
N HIS A 105 8.35 -13.07 -10.19
CA HIS A 105 8.61 -12.33 -11.41
C HIS A 105 7.35 -11.60 -11.85
N ILE A 106 7.47 -10.31 -12.14
CA ILE A 106 6.37 -9.47 -12.59
C ILE A 106 6.82 -8.76 -13.86
N SER A 107 6.06 -8.91 -14.94
CA SER A 107 6.29 -8.17 -16.17
C SER A 107 5.19 -7.12 -16.39
N VAL A 108 5.56 -5.97 -16.94
CA VAL A 108 4.68 -4.83 -17.16
C VAL A 108 4.76 -4.31 -18.61
N ASN A 109 3.77 -3.51 -19.00
CA ASN A 109 3.73 -2.78 -20.27
C ASN A 109 4.77 -1.62 -20.28
N GLY A 110 5.41 -1.38 -21.44
CA GLY A 110 6.29 -0.22 -21.70
C GLY A 110 7.80 -0.44 -21.47
N THR A 111 8.68 0.10 -22.31
CA THR A 111 10.15 -0.14 -22.30
C THR A 111 10.96 0.73 -21.34
N THR A 112 10.27 1.39 -20.42
CA THR A 112 10.92 2.27 -19.45
C THR A 112 10.34 1.95 -18.09
N GLY A 113 11.24 1.71 -17.12
CA GLY A 113 10.92 1.79 -15.70
C GLY A 113 10.43 3.17 -15.24
N THR A 114 9.88 4.00 -16.15
CA THR A 114 8.77 4.86 -15.83
C THR A 114 7.62 3.96 -15.40
N VAL A 115 7.60 3.66 -14.09
CA VAL A 115 6.37 3.85 -13.33
C VAL A 115 5.66 5.02 -14.00
N PRO A 116 4.38 4.94 -14.39
CA PRO A 116 3.62 6.15 -14.57
C PRO A 116 3.91 6.95 -13.31
N THR A 117 4.66 8.05 -13.43
CA THR A 117 4.73 9.01 -12.34
C THR A 117 3.26 9.20 -11.99
N PRO A 118 2.81 8.95 -10.75
CA PRO A 118 1.46 9.34 -10.38
C PRO A 118 1.45 10.87 -10.55
N GLY A 119 0.99 11.30 -11.72
CA GLY A 119 1.54 12.50 -12.34
C GLY A 119 1.13 12.67 -13.80
N SER A 120 -0.03 12.15 -14.19
CA SER A 120 -0.84 12.73 -15.25
C SER A 120 -2.26 12.15 -15.12
N SER A 121 -3.12 12.99 -14.51
CA SER A 121 -4.55 12.88 -14.16
C SER A 121 -5.00 12.09 -12.91
N GLY A 122 -5.14 12.84 -11.78
CA GLY A 122 -6.19 12.68 -10.75
C GLY A 122 -5.83 11.80 -9.53
N ALA A 123 -5.47 12.29 -8.34
CA ALA A 123 -5.84 13.54 -7.68
C ALA A 123 -4.77 14.00 -6.65
N ALA A 124 -4.85 15.27 -6.25
CA ALA A 124 -4.02 15.86 -5.20
C ALA A 124 -4.00 15.00 -3.94
N VAL A 125 -2.84 14.89 -3.27
CA VAL A 125 -2.73 14.34 -1.92
C VAL A 125 -2.39 15.50 -1.00
N VAL A 126 -3.00 15.58 0.18
CA VAL A 126 -2.78 16.67 1.13
C VAL A 126 -2.51 16.16 2.54
N LEU A 127 -1.95 17.01 3.40
CA LEU A 127 -1.86 16.71 4.83
C LEU A 127 -3.26 16.66 5.47
N PRO A 128 -3.52 15.71 6.39
CA PRO A 128 -4.84 15.54 7.00
C PRO A 128 -5.20 16.70 7.93
N VAL A 129 -4.21 17.37 8.50
CA VAL A 129 -4.34 18.61 9.26
C VAL A 129 -3.46 19.66 8.59
N ALA A 130 -3.91 20.91 8.52
CA ALA A 130 -3.14 21.97 7.88
C ALA A 130 -1.77 22.16 8.54
N LYS A 131 -0.72 22.38 7.72
CA LYS A 131 0.64 22.61 8.20
C LYS A 131 0.66 23.80 9.17
N GLY A 132 1.36 23.65 10.29
CA GLY A 132 1.40 24.66 11.36
C GLY A 132 0.27 24.56 12.40
N MET A 133 -0.76 23.73 12.16
CA MET A 133 -1.86 23.52 13.12
C MET A 133 -1.67 22.31 14.04
N TYR A 134 -0.56 21.58 13.90
CA TYR A 134 -0.32 20.35 14.65
C TYR A 134 1.15 20.19 15.04
N ARG A 135 1.39 19.30 16.02
CA ARG A 135 2.69 18.71 16.33
C ARG A 135 2.59 17.19 16.24
N LEU A 136 3.59 16.53 15.65
CA LEU A 136 3.65 15.07 15.64
C LEU A 136 4.04 14.55 17.04
N THR A 137 3.26 13.64 17.61
CA THR A 137 3.45 13.15 18.99
C THR A 137 3.78 11.67 19.11
N ALA A 138 3.36 10.85 18.14
CA ALA A 138 3.72 9.43 18.07
C ALA A 138 3.81 8.99 16.61
N GLY A 139 4.76 8.08 16.33
CA GLY A 139 5.05 7.57 15.00
C GLY A 139 4.74 6.09 14.86
N PHE A 140 4.65 5.63 13.62
CA PHE A 140 4.40 4.22 13.31
C PHE A 140 5.49 3.32 13.89
N GLY A 141 5.11 2.16 14.44
CA GLY A 141 6.02 1.16 14.99
C GLY A 141 6.55 1.47 16.40
N GLN A 142 6.16 2.59 17.02
CA GLN A 142 6.49 2.83 18.42
C GLN A 142 5.83 1.78 19.33
N VAL A 143 6.56 1.33 20.36
CA VAL A 143 6.12 0.34 21.35
C VAL A 143 5.99 0.98 22.73
N GLY A 144 5.09 0.48 23.57
CA GLY A 144 4.92 0.97 24.94
C GLY A 144 3.58 0.57 25.55
N THR A 145 3.41 0.86 26.84
CA THR A 145 2.22 0.47 27.64
C THR A 145 0.90 1.04 27.14
N ARG A 146 0.95 2.02 26.25
CA ARG A 146 -0.26 2.64 25.69
C ARG A 146 -0.87 1.78 24.58
N TRP A 147 -0.10 0.89 23.92
CA TRP A 147 -0.52 0.13 22.74
C TRP A 147 -0.54 -1.38 23.04
N SER A 148 -1.48 -2.13 22.46
CA SER A 148 -1.55 -3.59 22.66
C SER A 148 -0.34 -4.34 22.12
N THR A 149 0.34 -3.77 21.11
CA THR A 149 1.59 -4.32 20.56
C THR A 149 2.46 -3.21 19.97
N ILE A 150 1.97 -2.49 18.96
CA ILE A 150 2.69 -1.39 18.29
C ILE A 150 1.74 -0.25 17.94
N HIS A 151 2.27 0.95 17.77
CA HIS A 151 1.54 2.09 17.20
C HIS A 151 1.38 1.92 15.68
N THR A 152 0.16 1.86 15.17
CA THR A 152 -0.14 1.53 13.76
C THR A 152 -0.34 2.74 12.86
N GLY A 153 -0.10 3.95 13.37
CA GLY A 153 -0.35 5.19 12.64
C GLY A 153 0.64 6.30 12.97
N LEU A 154 0.23 7.53 12.65
CA LEU A 154 0.95 8.77 12.92
C LEU A 154 -0.01 9.74 13.62
N ASP A 155 0.41 10.26 14.77
CA ASP A 155 -0.42 11.12 15.60
C ASP A 155 -0.14 12.60 15.35
N PHE A 156 -1.18 13.34 14.95
CA PHE A 156 -1.19 14.77 14.73
C PHE A 156 -1.89 15.45 15.91
N ALA A 157 -1.14 15.84 16.93
CA ALA A 157 -1.69 16.57 18.07
C ALA A 157 -2.04 18.00 17.66
N ALA A 158 -3.32 18.35 17.83
CA ALA A 158 -3.89 19.66 17.49
C ALA A 158 -5.07 19.96 18.44
N PRO A 159 -5.50 21.22 18.58
CA PRO A 159 -6.68 21.56 19.35
C PRO A 159 -7.91 20.77 18.85
N GLU A 160 -8.77 20.35 19.78
CA GLU A 160 -10.06 19.75 19.42
C GLU A 160 -10.89 20.72 18.58
N GLY A 161 -11.60 20.19 17.58
CA GLY A 161 -12.33 21.00 16.59
C GLY A 161 -11.49 21.37 15.37
N THR A 162 -10.17 21.20 15.40
CA THR A 162 -9.31 21.44 14.23
C THR A 162 -9.77 20.57 13.06
N ALA A 163 -9.96 21.17 11.89
CA ALA A 163 -10.47 20.48 10.71
C ALA A 163 -9.55 19.32 10.29
N ILE A 164 -10.16 18.15 10.08
CA ILE A 164 -9.54 16.98 9.46
C ILE A 164 -9.94 16.96 8.00
N ARG A 165 -8.96 16.83 7.12
CA ARG A 165 -9.13 16.80 5.65
C ARG A 165 -8.86 15.40 5.11
N ALA A 166 -9.61 15.01 4.09
CA ALA A 166 -9.33 13.80 3.34
C ALA A 166 -7.94 13.92 2.68
N VAL A 167 -7.03 13.01 3.01
CA VAL A 167 -5.66 12.97 2.47
C VAL A 167 -5.67 12.68 0.97
N THR A 168 -6.59 11.84 0.51
CA THR A 168 -6.80 11.46 -0.89
C THR A 168 -8.27 11.64 -1.27
N PRO A 169 -8.62 11.71 -2.57
CA PRO A 169 -10.01 11.44 -2.95
C PRO A 169 -10.34 9.97 -2.66
N GLY A 170 -11.62 9.66 -2.56
CA GLY A 170 -12.06 8.29 -2.45
C GLY A 170 -13.49 8.17 -1.98
N THR A 171 -13.87 6.94 -1.66
CA THR A 171 -15.19 6.62 -1.09
C THR A 171 -15.04 6.33 0.39
N VAL A 172 -15.87 6.97 1.20
CA VAL A 172 -15.97 6.70 2.64
C VAL A 172 -16.57 5.30 2.81
N THR A 173 -15.77 4.37 3.34
CA THR A 173 -16.20 2.97 3.57
C THR A 173 -16.71 2.76 4.99
N TYR A 174 -16.39 3.68 5.91
CA TYR A 174 -16.85 3.65 7.30
C TYR A 174 -16.83 5.08 7.85
N ALA A 175 -17.84 5.45 8.62
CA ALA A 175 -17.95 6.75 9.27
C ALA A 175 -18.94 6.63 10.43
N GLN A 176 -18.48 6.19 11.60
CA GLN A 176 -19.35 5.86 12.75
C GLN A 176 -18.65 6.16 14.09
N PRO A 177 -19.42 6.43 15.16
CA PRO A 177 -18.89 6.62 16.51
C PRO A 177 -18.46 5.31 17.20
N SER A 178 -18.83 4.16 16.65
CA SER A 178 -18.59 2.82 17.21
C SER A 178 -17.25 2.19 16.78
N GLY A 179 -16.18 2.98 16.68
CA GLY A 179 -14.86 2.51 16.26
C GLY A 179 -14.04 1.79 17.35
N GLY A 180 -14.62 1.52 18.52
CA GLY A 180 -13.94 0.89 19.65
C GLY A 180 -12.80 1.76 20.18
N ALA A 181 -11.58 1.20 20.26
CA ALA A 181 -10.40 1.94 20.70
C ALA A 181 -10.08 3.18 19.85
N TYR A 182 -10.48 3.18 18.57
CA TYR A 182 -10.32 4.33 17.68
C TYR A 182 -11.34 5.46 17.94
N GLY A 183 -12.36 5.24 18.78
CA GLY A 183 -13.43 6.21 19.00
C GLY A 183 -14.22 6.48 17.72
N ASN A 184 -14.52 7.75 17.48
CA ASN A 184 -15.13 8.18 16.23
C ASN A 184 -14.15 7.99 15.06
N LEU A 185 -14.56 7.18 14.08
CA LEU A 185 -13.67 6.69 13.04
C LEU A 185 -14.27 6.90 11.65
N THR A 186 -13.46 7.47 10.76
CA THR A 186 -13.73 7.57 9.31
C THR A 186 -12.68 6.75 8.57
N LYS A 187 -13.10 5.97 7.57
CA LYS A 187 -12.22 5.24 6.66
C LYS A 187 -12.54 5.65 5.23
N ILE A 188 -11.52 6.04 4.47
CA ILE A 188 -11.66 6.40 3.05
C ILE A 188 -10.84 5.41 2.23
N LEU A 189 -11.46 4.79 1.25
CA LEU A 189 -10.81 3.95 0.25
C LEU A 189 -10.55 4.77 -1.01
N SER A 190 -9.26 4.94 -1.32
CA SER A 190 -8.81 5.63 -2.52
C SER A 190 -8.97 4.72 -3.75
N PRO A 191 -9.06 5.27 -4.97
CA PRO A 191 -9.13 4.47 -6.20
C PRO A 191 -7.95 3.50 -6.39
N ASP A 192 -6.78 3.80 -5.81
CA ASP A 192 -5.60 2.95 -5.86
C ASP A 192 -5.61 1.77 -4.86
N GLY A 193 -6.69 1.62 -4.09
CA GLY A 193 -6.85 0.59 -3.06
C GLY A 193 -6.27 0.97 -1.69
N THR A 194 -5.68 2.15 -1.55
CA THR A 194 -5.19 2.65 -0.26
C THR A 194 -6.37 3.04 0.63
N ALA A 195 -6.47 2.41 1.80
CA ALA A 195 -7.42 2.81 2.83
C ALA A 195 -6.73 3.75 3.83
N ILE A 196 -7.34 4.91 4.10
CA ILE A 196 -6.84 5.87 5.09
C ILE A 196 -7.85 5.97 6.22
N TRP A 197 -7.39 5.79 7.45
CA TRP A 197 -8.22 5.80 8.64
C TRP A 197 -7.95 7.07 9.45
N TYR A 198 -9.02 7.69 9.93
CA TYR A 198 -9.01 8.92 10.69
C TYR A 198 -9.74 8.66 12.02
N ALA A 199 -8.98 8.49 13.09
CA ALA A 199 -9.50 8.10 14.39
C ALA A 199 -9.54 9.27 15.39
N HIS A 200 -10.19 9.03 16.52
CA HIS A 200 -10.31 9.91 17.68
C HIS A 200 -11.03 11.23 17.41
N GLN A 201 -11.86 11.28 16.36
CA GLN A 201 -12.53 12.50 15.95
C GLN A 201 -13.51 13.00 17.03
N SER A 202 -13.67 14.31 17.19
CA SER A 202 -14.75 14.88 18.00
C SER A 202 -16.06 14.93 17.20
N HIS A 203 -15.94 15.08 15.88
CA HIS A 203 -17.06 15.15 14.95
C HIS A 203 -16.72 14.45 13.64
N ILE A 204 -17.67 13.66 13.13
CA ILE A 204 -17.61 13.01 11.81
C ILE A 204 -18.50 13.82 10.85
N GLY A 205 -17.90 14.43 9.82
CA GLY A 205 -18.58 15.28 8.86
C GLY A 205 -18.99 14.60 7.55
N VAL A 206 -18.87 13.28 7.47
CA VAL A 206 -19.17 12.48 6.28
C VAL A 206 -19.93 11.20 6.64
N ARG A 207 -20.47 10.51 5.64
CA ARG A 207 -21.19 9.23 5.82
C ARG A 207 -20.63 8.14 4.91
N ALA A 208 -20.82 6.88 5.30
CA ALA A 208 -20.46 5.75 4.44
C ALA A 208 -21.16 5.84 3.06
N GLY A 209 -20.44 5.47 2.00
CA GLY A 209 -20.86 5.61 0.61
C GLY A 209 -20.61 6.98 -0.01
N GLN A 210 -20.27 8.01 0.79
CA GLN A 210 -19.96 9.34 0.26
C GLN A 210 -18.61 9.34 -0.48
N THR A 211 -18.57 9.93 -1.67
CA THR A 211 -17.31 10.28 -2.34
C THR A 211 -16.78 11.61 -1.82
N VAL A 212 -15.47 11.68 -1.59
CA VAL A 212 -14.78 12.89 -1.15
C VAL A 212 -13.62 13.22 -2.09
N THR A 213 -13.27 14.50 -2.15
CA THR A 213 -12.05 14.97 -2.82
C THR A 213 -10.93 15.17 -1.80
N ALA A 214 -9.67 15.11 -2.23
CA ALA A 214 -8.57 15.45 -1.34
C ALA A 214 -8.66 16.90 -0.87
N GLY A 215 -8.37 17.15 0.40
CA GLY A 215 -8.51 18.47 1.03
C GLY A 215 -9.91 18.77 1.56
N GLN A 216 -10.92 18.02 1.15
CA GLN A 216 -12.26 18.17 1.70
C GLN A 216 -12.25 17.90 3.21
N THR A 217 -12.85 18.80 4.00
CA THR A 217 -13.04 18.58 5.43
C THR A 217 -14.01 17.43 5.65
N ILE A 218 -13.59 16.44 6.44
CA ILE A 218 -14.35 15.20 6.71
C ILE A 218 -14.70 15.01 8.18
N GLY A 219 -14.21 15.87 9.06
CA GLY A 219 -14.40 15.77 10.50
C GLY A 219 -13.51 16.75 11.24
N ALA A 220 -13.39 16.53 12.55
CA ALA A 220 -12.58 17.38 13.42
C ALA A 220 -11.77 16.56 14.42
N VAL A 221 -10.57 17.05 14.73
CA VAL A 221 -9.66 16.50 15.76
C VAL A 221 -10.41 16.44 17.10
N GLY A 222 -10.23 15.35 17.83
CA GLY A 222 -10.87 15.16 19.13
C GLY A 222 -10.05 14.30 20.07
N ALA A 223 -10.76 13.71 21.03
CA ALA A 223 -10.20 12.82 22.03
C ALA A 223 -11.15 11.64 22.35
N THR A 224 -11.81 11.08 21.33
CA THR A 224 -12.71 9.92 21.51
C THR A 224 -11.96 8.59 21.43
N GLY A 225 -12.46 7.57 22.13
CA GLY A 225 -11.80 6.26 22.20
C GLY A 225 -10.67 6.20 23.23
N ASN A 226 -9.67 5.34 22.98
CA ASN A 226 -8.57 5.13 23.90
C ASN A 226 -7.42 6.10 23.62
N VAL A 227 -7.47 7.29 24.23
CA VAL A 227 -6.48 8.35 24.01
C VAL A 227 -6.06 9.01 25.32
N THR A 228 -4.88 9.63 25.30
CA THR A 228 -4.34 10.39 26.46
C THR A 228 -4.40 11.91 26.25
N GLY A 229 -4.84 12.36 25.09
CA GLY A 229 -4.91 13.76 24.72
C GLY A 229 -5.49 13.96 23.32
N LYS A 230 -5.75 15.22 22.96
CA LYS A 230 -6.38 15.62 21.70
C LYS A 230 -5.41 15.44 20.52
N HIS A 231 -5.78 14.60 19.56
CA HIS A 231 -5.01 14.37 18.34
C HIS A 231 -5.86 13.67 17.28
N LEU A 232 -5.41 13.75 16.02
CA LEU A 232 -5.81 12.81 14.98
C LEU A 232 -4.80 11.65 14.97
N HIS A 233 -5.28 10.42 15.09
CA HIS A 233 -4.50 9.24 14.73
C HIS A 233 -4.81 8.88 13.27
N LEU A 234 -3.79 8.98 12.41
CA LEU A 234 -3.88 8.67 10.99
C LEU A 234 -3.26 7.30 10.72
N GLU A 235 -3.99 6.38 10.13
CA GLU A 235 -3.40 5.18 9.53
C GLU A 235 -3.48 5.21 8.01
N VAL A 236 -2.43 4.69 7.38
CA VAL A 236 -2.43 4.36 5.97
C VAL A 236 -2.36 2.84 5.86
N ARG A 237 -3.29 2.24 5.14
CA ARG A 237 -3.37 0.80 4.96
C ARG A 237 -3.33 0.41 3.49
N ILE A 238 -2.43 -0.51 3.17
CA ILE A 238 -2.30 -1.11 1.83
C ILE A 238 -2.65 -2.59 1.99
N ASN A 239 -3.66 -3.05 1.24
CA ASN A 239 -4.21 -4.42 1.35
C ASN A 239 -4.61 -4.79 2.79
N GLY A 240 -5.17 -3.84 3.54
CA GLY A 240 -5.60 -4.03 4.93
C GLY A 240 -4.48 -3.96 5.98
N ARG A 241 -3.20 -3.96 5.57
CA ARG A 241 -2.05 -3.86 6.47
C ARG A 241 -1.64 -2.40 6.69
N PRO A 242 -1.43 -1.96 7.94
CA PRO A 242 -0.96 -0.60 8.21
C PRO A 242 0.51 -0.45 7.81
N VAL A 243 0.83 0.67 7.17
CA VAL A 243 2.18 1.08 6.78
C VAL A 243 2.49 2.45 7.39
N ASP A 244 3.77 2.82 7.51
CA ASP A 244 4.16 4.12 8.06
C ASP A 244 3.57 5.30 7.27
N PRO A 245 2.62 6.07 7.85
CA PRO A 245 2.01 7.21 7.18
C PRO A 245 3.01 8.31 6.86
N ARG A 246 4.04 8.52 7.70
CA ARG A 246 5.05 9.57 7.47
C ARG A 246 5.81 9.28 6.18
N THR A 247 6.33 8.07 6.05
CA THR A 247 7.03 7.63 4.84
C THR A 247 6.08 7.67 3.63
N TRP A 248 4.84 7.20 3.77
CA TRP A 248 3.87 7.21 2.68
C TRP A 248 3.55 8.63 2.16
N LEU A 249 3.37 9.61 3.07
CA LEU A 249 3.15 11.02 2.74
C LEU A 249 4.39 11.65 2.06
N ARG A 250 5.59 11.39 2.59
CA ARG A 250 6.86 11.89 2.02
C ARG A 250 7.13 11.40 0.61
N THR A 251 6.82 10.14 0.31
CA THR A 251 6.95 9.61 -1.05
C THR A 251 6.00 10.26 -2.07
N ARG A 252 5.02 11.06 -1.58
CA ARG A 252 4.06 11.84 -2.38
C ARG A 252 4.32 13.35 -2.30
N GLY A 253 5.52 13.76 -1.86
CA GLY A 253 5.95 15.15 -1.84
C GLY A 253 5.41 15.98 -0.68
N LEU A 254 4.80 15.35 0.33
CA LEU A 254 4.34 16.03 1.54
C LEU A 254 5.34 15.88 2.68
N ASP A 255 5.51 16.92 3.50
CA ASP A 255 6.34 16.85 4.71
C ASP A 255 5.47 17.07 5.95
N PRO A 256 4.98 15.98 6.58
CA PRO A 256 4.21 16.04 7.80
C PRO A 256 5.07 16.34 9.02
#